data_AF-A0A6A6XUU6-F1
#
_entry.id   AF-A0A6A6XUU6-F1
#
_cell.length_a   1.000
_cell.length_b   1.000
_cell.length_c   1.000
_cell.angle_alpha   90.00
_cell.angle_beta   90.00
_cell.angle_gamma   90.00
#
_symmetry.space_group_name_H-M   'P 1'
#
loop_
_entity.id
_entity.type
_entity.pdbx_description
1 polymer ?
#
loop_
_entity_poly.entity_id
_entity_poly.type
_entity_poly.pdbx_seq_one_letter_code
_entity_poly.pdbx_strand_id
1 'polypeptide(L)'
;MLEARLQQANLLKKVVDAIKDLVQDCNFDCNDSGIALQAMDNSHVALVSMLLRSDAFEPFRCDRNIALGINLGSLTKVLRAAQSDDILTLKAEDAPDVVNLTFESPSTDRISEYDIKLMDIDQEHLGIPETEYAATITMPAVEFQRICRDLSALSESVSIECAKDGVAFKCTGDIGSGSIQLRSHTDVEKPSNNVEIDLAEPVALTFSLKYLVNFCKASGMSESVKLCLSNEVPLLVEYGLQSNSYLRFYLAPKIGEEE
;
A
#
# COMPACT_ATOMS: atom_id res chain seq x y z
N MET A 1 25.97 8.63 -1.43
CA MET A 1 25.08 9.20 -2.45
C MET A 1 23.98 8.19 -2.72
N LEU A 2 22.76 8.66 -3.01
CA LEU A 2 21.67 7.85 -3.54
C LEU A 2 21.53 8.11 -5.04
N GLU A 3 21.45 7.04 -5.83
CA GLU A 3 21.02 7.05 -7.22
C GLU A 3 20.13 5.82 -7.46
N ALA A 4 18.84 6.04 -7.72
CA ALA A 4 17.87 4.96 -7.90
C ALA A 4 17.01 5.22 -9.13
N ARG A 5 17.14 4.36 -10.15
CA ARG A 5 16.44 4.50 -11.44
C ARG A 5 15.32 3.47 -11.58
N LEU A 6 14.08 3.94 -11.64
CA LEU A 6 12.88 3.14 -11.94
C LEU A 6 12.58 3.19 -13.44
N GLN A 7 12.40 2.03 -14.06
CA GLN A 7 12.04 1.92 -15.48
C GLN A 7 10.65 2.51 -15.79
N GLN A 8 9.76 2.56 -14.79
CA GLN A 8 8.43 3.13 -14.94
C GLN A 8 8.11 4.06 -13.76
N ALA A 9 8.11 5.37 -14.02
CA ALA A 9 7.73 6.40 -13.05
C ALA A 9 6.30 6.20 -12.50
N ASN A 10 5.44 5.55 -13.27
CA ASN A 10 4.08 5.22 -12.86
C ASN A 10 4.01 4.38 -11.57
N LEU A 11 5.01 3.55 -11.29
CA LEU A 11 5.05 2.77 -10.05
C LEU A 11 5.05 3.68 -8.83
N LEU A 12 6.01 4.61 -8.75
CA LEU A 12 6.11 5.55 -7.62
C LEU A 12 4.90 6.49 -7.57
N LYS A 13 4.37 6.89 -8.73
CA LYS A 13 3.14 7.69 -8.81
C LYS A 13 1.95 6.97 -8.16
N LYS A 14 1.74 5.69 -8.48
CA LYS A 14 0.67 4.88 -7.87
C LYS A 14 0.90 4.64 -6.37
N VAL A 15 2.15 4.40 -5.94
CA VAL A 15 2.50 4.33 -4.51
C VAL A 15 2.04 5.60 -3.81
N VAL A 16 2.54 6.76 -4.26
CA VAL A 16 2.26 8.06 -3.63
C VAL A 16 0.77 8.37 -3.64
N ASP A 17 0.07 8.08 -4.75
CA ASP A 17 -1.38 8.26 -4.85
C ASP A 17 -2.16 7.38 -3.86
N ALA A 18 -1.66 6.19 -3.51
CA ALA A 18 -2.29 5.31 -2.53
C ALA A 18 -2.06 5.76 -1.08
N ILE A 19 -0.95 6.45 -0.78
CA ILE A 19 -0.56 6.79 0.60
C ILE A 19 -0.83 8.26 0.99
N LYS A 20 -0.92 9.18 0.02
CA LYS A 20 -1.05 10.64 0.28
C LYS A 20 -2.29 11.05 1.09
N ASP A 21 -3.33 10.22 1.10
CA ASP A 21 -4.57 10.50 1.83
C ASP A 21 -4.54 9.95 3.27
N LEU A 22 -3.50 9.16 3.59
CA LEU A 22 -3.24 8.64 4.94
C LEU A 22 -2.21 9.51 5.67
N VAL A 23 -1.19 9.97 4.94
CA VAL A 23 -0.01 10.64 5.49
C VAL A 23 0.33 11.87 4.65
N GLN A 24 0.68 12.98 5.31
CA GLN A 24 1.08 14.22 4.64
C GLN A 24 2.60 14.28 4.40
N ASP A 25 3.37 13.92 5.42
CA ASP A 25 4.83 13.99 5.45
C ASP A 25 5.38 12.64 5.93
N CYS A 26 6.39 12.11 5.25
CA CYS A 26 7.01 10.83 5.59
C CYS A 26 8.47 10.77 5.18
N ASN A 27 9.25 9.91 5.83
CA ASN A 27 10.59 9.56 5.39
C ASN A 27 10.57 8.42 4.37
N PHE A 28 11.36 8.58 3.32
CA PHE A 28 11.80 7.47 2.47
C PHE A 28 13.20 7.06 2.92
N ASP A 29 13.29 5.94 3.61
CA ASP A 29 14.53 5.39 4.14
C ASP A 29 15.23 4.58 3.06
N CYS A 30 16.35 5.12 2.60
CA CYS A 30 17.15 4.54 1.53
C CYS A 30 18.37 3.86 2.14
N ASN A 31 18.60 2.59 1.80
CA ASN A 31 19.79 1.83 2.16
C ASN A 31 20.19 0.89 1.01
N ASP A 32 21.17 0.01 1.24
CA ASP A 32 21.64 -0.97 0.26
C ASP A 32 20.58 -1.99 -0.19
N SER A 33 19.59 -2.28 0.66
CA SER A 33 18.49 -3.21 0.36
C SER A 33 17.38 -2.59 -0.51
N GLY A 34 17.28 -1.26 -0.58
CA GLY A 34 16.26 -0.57 -1.34
C GLY A 34 15.77 0.73 -0.70
N ILE A 35 14.54 1.12 -1.06
CA ILE A 35 13.84 2.27 -0.50
C ILE A 35 12.63 1.77 0.28
N ALA A 36 12.60 2.06 1.57
CA ALA A 36 11.48 1.76 2.45
C ALA A 36 10.74 3.03 2.85
N LEU A 37 9.47 2.89 3.22
CA LEU A 37 8.69 3.94 3.84
C LEU A 37 7.81 3.27 4.88
N GLN A 38 7.78 3.83 6.08
CA GLN A 38 6.80 3.46 7.08
C GLN A 38 6.14 4.74 7.57
N ALA A 39 4.83 4.77 7.80
CA ALA A 39 4.19 5.94 8.40
C ALA A 39 2.83 5.57 9.01
N MET A 40 2.44 6.29 10.06
CA MET A 40 1.12 6.19 10.67
C MET A 40 0.22 7.33 10.19
N ASP A 41 -1.07 7.08 10.13
CA ASP A 41 -2.06 8.14 9.92
C ASP A 41 -2.21 9.03 11.17
N ASN A 42 -2.83 10.19 11.00
CA ASN A 42 -3.03 11.16 12.09
C ASN A 42 -3.85 10.61 13.28
N SER A 43 -4.63 9.54 13.09
CA SER A 43 -5.39 8.92 14.17
C SER A 43 -4.67 7.76 14.86
N HIS A 44 -3.48 7.37 14.37
CA HIS A 44 -2.72 6.20 14.83
C HIS A 44 -3.51 4.88 14.75
N VAL A 45 -4.46 4.77 13.83
CA VAL A 45 -5.30 3.57 13.62
C VAL A 45 -4.81 2.77 12.40
N ALA A 46 -4.19 3.45 11.43
CA ALA A 46 -3.65 2.85 10.22
C ALA A 46 -2.15 3.10 10.09
N LEU A 47 -1.41 2.06 9.70
CA LEU A 47 0.01 2.15 9.37
C LEU A 47 0.23 1.69 7.94
N VAL A 48 1.03 2.44 7.19
CA VAL A 48 1.53 2.03 5.87
C VAL A 48 2.98 1.62 5.99
N SER A 49 3.33 0.53 5.32
CA SER A 49 4.69 0.05 5.15
C SER A 49 4.92 -0.32 3.68
N MET A 50 5.85 0.37 3.04
CA MET A 50 6.29 0.12 1.68
C MET A 50 7.74 -0.35 1.70
N LEU A 51 8.05 -1.31 0.85
CA LEU A 51 9.42 -1.67 0.52
C LEU A 51 9.54 -1.82 -0.99
N LEU A 52 10.40 -0.99 -1.60
CA LEU A 52 10.89 -1.17 -2.96
C LEU A 52 12.33 -1.70 -2.85
N ARG A 53 12.52 -2.97 -3.17
CA ARG A 53 13.85 -3.60 -3.11
C ARG A 53 14.77 -3.01 -4.18
N SER A 54 16.07 -3.04 -3.94
CA SER A 54 17.09 -2.57 -4.89
C SER A 54 16.93 -3.20 -6.29
N ASP A 55 16.48 -4.45 -6.35
CA ASP A 55 16.14 -5.19 -7.58
C ASP A 55 14.95 -4.62 -8.37
N ALA A 56 14.20 -3.67 -7.82
CA ALA A 56 13.15 -2.93 -8.53
C ALA A 56 13.71 -1.75 -9.34
N PHE A 57 15.00 -1.43 -9.19
CA PHE A 57 15.68 -0.29 -9.79
C PHE A 57 16.85 -0.75 -10.67
N GLU A 58 17.15 0.01 -11.73
CA GLU A 58 18.23 -0.28 -12.65
C GLU A 58 18.81 1.02 -13.25
N PRO A 59 19.96 1.55 -12.77
CA PRO A 59 20.75 1.07 -11.63
C PRO A 59 20.19 1.52 -10.26
N PHE A 60 20.64 0.84 -9.21
CA PHE A 60 20.46 1.23 -7.80
C PHE A 60 21.82 1.40 -7.12
N ARG A 61 22.00 2.51 -6.42
CA ARG A 61 23.16 2.77 -5.58
C ARG A 61 22.76 3.58 -4.37
N CYS A 62 23.10 3.09 -3.18
CA CYS A 62 22.92 3.81 -1.93
C CYS A 62 24.17 3.59 -1.08
N ASP A 63 25.05 4.59 -1.00
CA ASP A 63 26.35 4.41 -0.32
C ASP A 63 26.24 4.43 1.23
N ARG A 64 25.19 5.06 1.75
CA ARG A 64 24.91 5.24 3.18
C ARG A 64 23.41 5.26 3.40
N ASN A 65 22.99 4.93 4.62
CA ASN A 65 21.59 5.08 5.01
C ASN A 65 21.22 6.56 4.98
N ILE A 66 20.24 6.91 4.16
CA ILE A 66 19.76 8.29 3.98
C ILE A 66 18.24 8.26 4.17
N ALA A 67 17.73 9.13 5.03
CA ALA A 67 16.30 9.37 5.16
C ALA A 67 15.91 10.61 4.36
N LEU A 68 14.96 10.47 3.43
CA LEU A 68 14.45 11.58 2.63
C LEU A 68 13.08 11.99 3.17
N GLY A 69 13.03 13.01 4.02
CA GLY A 69 11.78 13.56 4.53
C GLY A 69 11.08 14.41 3.47
N ILE A 70 9.95 13.93 2.97
CA ILE A 70 9.25 14.54 1.83
C ILE A 70 7.78 14.77 2.16
N ASN A 71 7.29 15.97 1.84
CA ASN A 71 5.85 16.24 1.79
C ASN A 71 5.23 15.55 0.56
N LEU A 72 4.32 14.59 0.79
CA LEU A 72 3.68 13.79 -0.26
C LEU A 72 2.79 14.63 -1.18
N GLY A 73 2.26 15.75 -0.70
CA GLY A 73 1.53 16.72 -1.52
C GLY A 73 2.42 17.39 -2.58
N SER A 74 3.63 17.79 -2.20
CA SER A 74 4.65 18.34 -3.10
C SER A 74 5.16 17.28 -4.07
N LEU A 75 5.47 16.08 -3.58
CA LEU A 75 5.88 14.95 -4.42
C LEU A 75 4.82 14.58 -5.46
N THR A 76 3.54 14.55 -5.08
CA THR A 76 2.43 14.31 -6.01
C THR A 76 2.40 15.35 -7.13
N LYS A 77 2.67 16.63 -6.85
CA LYS A 77 2.70 17.69 -7.88
C LYS A 77 3.82 17.47 -8.89
N VAL A 78 5.01 17.05 -8.43
CA VAL A 78 6.15 16.75 -9.29
C VAL A 78 5.90 15.50 -10.12
N LEU A 79 5.38 14.43 -9.51
CA LEU A 79 5.05 13.17 -10.20
C LEU A 79 3.93 13.32 -11.25
N ARG A 80 3.12 14.39 -11.20
CA ARG A 80 2.15 14.70 -12.26
C ARG A 80 2.80 15.17 -13.56
N ALA A 81 4.03 15.66 -13.52
CA ALA A 81 4.74 16.09 -14.73
C ALA A 81 5.21 14.90 -15.58
N ALA A 82 5.36 13.72 -14.97
CA ALA A 82 5.78 12.49 -15.61
C ALA A 82 4.64 11.79 -16.37
N GLN A 83 4.96 11.27 -17.55
CA GLN A 83 4.13 10.30 -18.25
C GLN A 83 4.27 8.90 -17.62
N SER A 84 3.32 8.01 -17.92
CA SER A 84 3.31 6.67 -17.34
C SER A 84 4.55 5.83 -17.70
N ASP A 85 5.07 6.02 -18.92
CA ASP A 85 6.18 5.25 -19.47
C ASP A 85 7.53 5.98 -19.34
N ASP A 86 7.56 7.13 -18.66
CA ASP A 86 8.81 7.84 -18.41
C ASP A 86 9.63 7.06 -17.37
N ILE A 87 10.95 7.07 -17.56
CA ILE A 87 11.93 6.54 -16.62
C ILE A 87 12.15 7.59 -15.53
N LEU A 88 12.11 7.19 -14.26
CA LEU A 88 12.36 8.08 -13.13
C LEU A 88 13.72 7.76 -12.51
N THR A 89 14.58 8.76 -12.35
CA THR A 89 15.81 8.66 -11.58
C THR A 89 15.75 9.57 -10.36
N LEU A 90 15.94 8.99 -9.18
CA LEU A 90 16.05 9.69 -7.89
C LEU A 90 17.53 9.88 -7.56
N LYS A 91 17.94 11.11 -7.25
CA LYS A 91 19.31 11.43 -6.82
C LYS A 91 19.32 12.28 -5.56
N ALA A 92 20.17 11.90 -4.61
CA ALA A 92 20.43 12.67 -3.40
C ALA A 92 21.89 12.53 -2.95
N GLU A 93 22.44 13.61 -2.39
CA GLU A 93 23.77 13.60 -1.76
C GLU A 93 23.73 12.90 -0.39
N ASP A 94 24.88 12.77 0.29
CA ASP A 94 24.96 12.09 1.60
C ASP A 94 24.24 12.84 2.74
N ALA A 95 24.20 14.17 2.66
CA ALA A 95 23.47 15.05 3.58
C ALA A 95 22.59 15.98 2.73
N PRO A 96 21.49 15.47 2.18
CA PRO A 96 20.74 16.18 1.16
C PRO A 96 19.81 17.23 1.80
N ASP A 97 19.87 18.47 1.31
CA ASP A 97 18.81 19.47 1.54
C ASP A 97 17.68 19.35 0.49
N VAL A 98 17.98 18.68 -0.63
CA VAL A 98 17.08 18.47 -1.76
C VAL A 98 17.23 17.05 -2.31
N VAL A 99 16.13 16.50 -2.83
CA VAL A 99 16.14 15.33 -3.70
C VAL A 99 15.84 15.76 -5.13
N ASN A 100 16.65 15.29 -6.07
CA ASN A 100 16.45 15.51 -7.49
C ASN A 100 15.65 14.35 -8.09
N LEU A 101 14.60 14.68 -8.85
CA LEU A 101 13.81 13.75 -9.64
C LEU A 101 14.01 14.08 -11.12
N THR A 102 14.64 13.17 -11.84
CA THR A 102 14.82 13.26 -13.29
C THR A 102 13.84 12.30 -13.98
N PHE A 103 13.03 12.82 -14.90
CA PHE A 103 12.13 12.04 -15.76
C PHE A 103 12.66 12.03 -17.18
N GLU A 104 12.90 10.85 -17.74
CA GLU A 104 13.38 10.66 -19.11
C GLU A 104 12.32 9.94 -19.94
N SER A 105 11.88 10.57 -21.02
CA SER A 105 10.89 9.97 -21.93
C SER A 105 11.59 9.14 -23.01
N PRO A 106 11.39 7.80 -23.06
CA PRO A 106 12.07 6.94 -24.01
C PRO A 106 11.64 7.20 -25.47
N SER A 107 10.48 7.83 -25.68
CA SER A 107 9.90 8.05 -27.00
C SER A 107 10.21 9.42 -27.61
N THR A 108 10.45 10.43 -26.78
CA THR A 108 10.55 11.83 -27.22
C THR A 108 11.89 12.50 -26.90
N ASP A 109 12.85 11.75 -26.34
CA ASP A 109 14.16 12.25 -25.88
C ASP A 109 14.04 13.46 -24.93
N ARG A 110 12.88 13.58 -24.27
CA ARG A 110 12.57 14.66 -23.34
C ARG A 110 13.10 14.29 -21.97
N ILE A 111 13.89 15.18 -21.38
CA ILE A 111 14.38 15.08 -20.00
C ILE A 111 13.76 16.22 -19.18
N SER A 112 13.19 15.91 -18.03
CA SER A 112 12.63 16.90 -17.10
C SER A 112 13.22 16.68 -15.71
N GLU A 113 13.84 17.71 -15.14
CA GLU A 113 14.47 17.65 -13.81
C GLU A 113 13.72 18.54 -12.82
N TYR A 114 13.52 18.03 -11.61
CA TYR A 114 12.81 18.71 -10.54
C TYR A 114 13.50 18.48 -9.21
N ASP A 115 13.77 19.56 -8.47
CA ASP A 115 14.30 19.48 -7.12
C ASP A 115 13.17 19.69 -6.10
N ILE A 116 13.08 18.78 -5.13
CA ILE A 116 12.19 18.89 -3.98
C ILE A 116 13.02 19.13 -2.74
N LYS A 117 12.68 20.18 -1.99
CA LYS A 117 13.28 20.43 -0.67
C LYS A 117 12.88 19.35 0.30
N LEU A 118 13.88 18.81 0.98
CA LEU A 118 13.69 17.85 2.05
C LEU A 118 13.37 18.56 3.36
N MET A 119 12.79 17.82 4.28
CA MET A 119 12.45 18.28 5.62
C MET A 119 12.98 17.29 6.63
N ASP A 120 13.37 17.79 7.80
CA ASP A 120 13.66 16.93 8.94
C ASP A 120 12.35 16.43 9.53
N ILE A 121 12.11 15.13 9.41
CA ILE A 121 10.94 14.46 9.99
C ILE A 121 11.45 13.47 11.03
N ASP A 122 11.18 13.77 12.29
CA ASP A 122 11.41 12.83 13.38
C ASP A 122 10.37 11.71 13.28
N GLN A 123 10.81 10.56 12.76
CA GLN A 123 9.96 9.41 12.56
C GLN A 123 10.43 8.22 13.40
N GLU A 124 9.55 7.75 14.29
CA GLU A 124 9.77 6.51 15.02
C GLU A 124 9.43 5.30 14.13
N HIS A 125 10.42 4.44 13.91
CA HIS A 125 10.19 3.16 13.28
C HIS A 125 9.51 2.19 14.24
N LEU A 126 8.35 1.68 13.83
CA LEU A 126 7.66 0.63 14.53
C LEU A 126 8.15 -0.72 14.03
N GLY A 127 8.69 -1.53 14.93
CA GLY A 127 9.01 -2.92 14.64
C GLY A 127 7.72 -3.68 14.36
N ILE A 128 7.58 -4.25 13.16
CA ILE A 128 6.46 -5.10 12.79
C ILE A 128 6.88 -6.55 13.10
N PRO A 129 6.31 -7.20 14.14
CA PRO A 129 6.67 -8.57 14.48
C PRO A 129 6.13 -9.54 13.43
N GLU A 130 6.86 -10.64 13.20
CA GLU A 130 6.32 -11.79 12.49
C GLU A 130 5.17 -12.37 13.31
N THR A 131 3.97 -12.37 12.74
CA THR A 131 2.75 -12.81 13.43
C THR A 131 2.11 -13.93 12.63
N GLU A 132 1.62 -14.94 13.35
CA GLU A 132 0.75 -15.97 12.77
C GLU A 132 -0.68 -15.43 12.65
N TYR A 133 -1.24 -15.53 11.44
CA TYR A 133 -2.58 -15.07 11.15
C TYR A 133 -3.58 -16.23 11.23
N ALA A 134 -4.77 -15.97 11.78
CA ALA A 134 -5.86 -16.94 11.87
C ALA A 134 -6.45 -17.26 10.48
N ALA A 135 -6.50 -16.26 9.60
CA ALA A 135 -6.92 -16.43 8.21
C ALA A 135 -6.07 -15.59 7.27
N THR A 136 -5.74 -16.16 6.12
CA THR A 136 -5.09 -15.49 4.99
C THR A 136 -5.96 -15.65 3.74
N ILE A 137 -6.40 -14.54 3.17
CA ILE A 137 -7.20 -14.52 1.94
C ILE A 137 -6.42 -13.81 0.84
N THR A 138 -6.21 -14.49 -0.28
CA THR A 138 -5.72 -13.88 -1.52
C THR A 138 -6.85 -13.81 -2.52
N MET A 139 -7.17 -12.63 -3.04
CA MET A 139 -8.25 -12.43 -4.01
C MET A 139 -7.88 -11.36 -5.05
N PRO A 140 -8.66 -11.19 -6.14
CA PRO A 140 -8.40 -10.14 -7.12
C PRO A 140 -8.53 -8.76 -6.47
N ALA A 141 -7.54 -7.89 -6.68
CA ALA A 141 -7.52 -6.55 -6.08
C ALA A 141 -8.69 -5.67 -6.53
N VAL A 142 -9.18 -5.91 -7.76
CA VAL A 142 -10.35 -5.24 -8.33
C VAL A 142 -11.67 -5.68 -7.67
N GLU A 143 -11.76 -6.94 -7.25
CA GLU A 143 -12.94 -7.46 -6.56
C GLU A 143 -13.00 -6.92 -5.14
N PHE A 144 -11.87 -6.91 -4.42
CA PHE A 144 -11.80 -6.28 -3.10
C PHE A 144 -12.14 -4.79 -3.13
N GLN A 145 -11.66 -4.06 -4.14
CA GLN A 145 -12.01 -2.65 -4.36
C GLN A 145 -13.52 -2.47 -4.57
N ARG A 146 -14.14 -3.33 -5.38
CA ARG A 146 -15.58 -3.29 -5.63
C ARG A 146 -16.37 -3.55 -4.36
N ILE A 147 -16.01 -4.59 -3.60
CA ILE A 147 -16.63 -4.93 -2.31
C ILE A 147 -16.58 -3.74 -1.36
N CYS A 148 -15.41 -3.14 -1.16
CA CYS A 148 -15.24 -2.00 -0.26
C CYS A 148 -16.08 -0.80 -0.70
N ARG A 149 -16.13 -0.52 -2.00
CA ARG A 149 -16.94 0.58 -2.56
C ARG A 149 -18.44 0.34 -2.38
N ASP A 150 -18.92 -0.85 -2.72
CA ASP A 150 -20.33 -1.19 -2.66
C ASP A 150 -20.84 -1.14 -1.21
N LEU A 151 -20.06 -1.67 -0.25
CA LEU A 151 -20.42 -1.64 1.17
C LEU A 151 -20.29 -0.24 1.80
N SER A 152 -19.37 0.61 1.33
CA SER A 152 -19.22 1.99 1.82
C SER A 152 -20.42 2.89 1.53
N ALA A 153 -21.26 2.51 0.57
CA ALA A 153 -22.52 3.21 0.30
C ALA A 153 -23.60 2.89 1.34
N LEU A 154 -23.47 1.76 2.07
CA LEU A 154 -24.46 1.27 3.02
C LEU A 154 -24.09 1.58 4.48
N SER A 155 -22.80 1.51 4.84
CA SER A 155 -22.31 1.68 6.20
C SER A 155 -20.88 2.23 6.22
N GLU A 156 -20.47 2.78 7.37
CA GLU A 156 -19.09 3.21 7.62
C GLU A 156 -18.18 2.06 8.08
N SER A 157 -18.76 0.90 8.42
CA SER A 157 -18.05 -0.25 8.97
C SER A 157 -18.36 -1.52 8.20
N VAL A 158 -17.38 -2.43 8.13
CA VAL A 158 -17.55 -3.77 7.56
C VAL A 158 -17.03 -4.81 8.54
N SER A 159 -17.83 -5.84 8.81
CA SER A 159 -17.41 -7.09 9.45
C SER A 159 -16.82 -8.00 8.38
N ILE A 160 -15.56 -8.41 8.56
CA ILE A 160 -14.89 -9.40 7.73
C ILE A 160 -14.84 -10.69 8.55
N GLU A 161 -15.57 -11.70 8.09
CA GLU A 161 -15.72 -12.99 8.76
C GLU A 161 -15.15 -14.09 7.89
N CYS A 162 -14.14 -14.80 8.36
CA CYS A 162 -13.56 -15.94 7.67
C CYS A 162 -13.87 -17.22 8.44
N ALA A 163 -14.53 -18.15 7.77
CA ALA A 163 -14.92 -19.45 8.31
C ALA A 163 -14.78 -20.54 7.24
N LYS A 164 -15.18 -21.78 7.57
CA LYS A 164 -14.99 -22.96 6.69
C LYS A 164 -15.71 -22.83 5.35
N ASP A 165 -16.76 -22.03 5.27
CA ASP A 165 -17.57 -21.81 4.07
C ASP A 165 -17.06 -20.64 3.20
N GLY A 166 -16.00 -19.96 3.61
CA GLY A 166 -15.36 -18.87 2.88
C GLY A 166 -15.18 -17.60 3.71
N VAL A 167 -15.00 -16.49 3.02
CA VAL A 167 -14.92 -15.15 3.63
C VAL A 167 -16.19 -14.36 3.30
N ALA A 168 -16.78 -13.72 4.31
CA ALA A 168 -17.96 -12.88 4.19
C ALA A 168 -17.64 -11.44 4.62
N PHE A 169 -18.06 -10.49 3.79
CA PHE A 169 -18.01 -9.06 4.06
C PHE A 169 -19.42 -8.59 4.35
N LYS A 170 -19.69 -8.20 5.59
CA LYS A 170 -21.03 -7.82 6.05
C LYS A 170 -21.04 -6.39 6.56
N CYS A 171 -22.09 -5.65 6.28
CA CYS A 171 -22.30 -4.36 6.89
C CYS A 171 -23.78 -4.13 7.22
N THR A 172 -24.02 -3.33 8.24
CA THR A 172 -25.35 -2.85 8.63
C THR A 172 -25.28 -1.34 8.75
N GLY A 173 -26.21 -0.64 8.13
CA GLY A 173 -26.34 0.81 8.25
C GLY A 173 -27.80 1.25 8.12
N ASP A 174 -28.01 2.56 8.10
CA ASP A 174 -29.34 3.16 8.25
C ASP A 174 -30.29 2.81 7.10
N ILE A 175 -29.74 2.67 5.88
CA ILE A 175 -30.52 2.37 4.67
C ILE A 175 -30.72 0.87 4.44
N GLY A 176 -30.00 0.01 5.16
CA GLY A 176 -30.08 -1.45 5.03
C GLY A 176 -28.78 -2.18 5.38
N SER A 177 -28.78 -3.48 5.12
CA SER A 177 -27.64 -4.36 5.34
C SER A 177 -27.11 -4.95 4.03
N GLY A 178 -25.79 -5.12 3.92
CA GLY A 178 -25.12 -5.78 2.82
C GLY A 178 -24.35 -7.01 3.29
N SER A 179 -24.31 -8.06 2.46
CA SER A 179 -23.49 -9.25 2.71
C SER A 179 -22.97 -9.80 1.39
N ILE A 180 -21.66 -9.88 1.26
CA ILE A 180 -20.97 -10.46 0.10
C ILE A 180 -20.13 -11.63 0.59
N GLN A 181 -20.32 -12.81 0.00
CA GLN A 181 -19.59 -14.03 0.36
C GLN A 181 -18.71 -14.49 -0.80
N LEU A 182 -17.43 -14.67 -0.54
CA LEU A 182 -16.48 -15.28 -1.45
C LEU A 182 -16.09 -16.67 -0.94
N ARG A 183 -16.02 -17.63 -1.86
CA ARG A 183 -15.52 -18.98 -1.59
C ARG A 183 -14.22 -19.18 -2.33
N SER A 184 -13.37 -20.04 -1.78
CA SER A 184 -12.16 -20.43 -2.49
C SER A 184 -12.53 -21.11 -3.81
N HIS A 185 -11.91 -20.65 -4.88
CA HIS A 185 -12.10 -21.20 -6.21
C HIS A 185 -10.88 -20.94 -7.09
N THR A 186 -10.72 -21.79 -8.09
CA THR A 186 -9.64 -21.73 -9.07
C THR A 186 -10.25 -21.66 -10.47
N ASP A 187 -10.00 -20.56 -11.16
CA ASP A 187 -10.32 -20.34 -12.56
C ASP A 187 -9.09 -20.75 -13.41
N VAL A 188 -9.28 -21.80 -14.22
CA VAL A 188 -8.22 -22.38 -15.05
C VAL A 188 -7.89 -21.47 -16.24
N GLU A 189 -8.86 -20.69 -16.73
CA GLU A 189 -8.67 -19.82 -17.89
C GLU A 189 -8.08 -18.47 -17.48
N LYS A 190 -8.45 -17.97 -16.29
CA LYS A 190 -8.00 -16.69 -15.75
C LYS A 190 -7.57 -16.83 -14.29
N PRO A 191 -6.35 -17.31 -14.02
CA PRO A 191 -5.84 -17.47 -12.66
C PRO A 191 -5.85 -16.18 -11.83
N SER A 192 -5.82 -15.01 -12.47
CA SER A 192 -5.94 -13.70 -11.82
C SER A 192 -7.30 -13.48 -11.10
N ASN A 193 -8.31 -14.31 -11.38
CA ASN A 193 -9.61 -14.29 -10.73
C ASN A 193 -9.70 -15.18 -9.49
N ASN A 194 -8.67 -15.99 -9.22
CA ASN A 194 -8.69 -16.97 -8.15
C ASN A 194 -8.91 -16.33 -6.78
N VAL A 195 -9.60 -17.07 -5.92
CA VAL A 195 -9.70 -16.76 -4.50
C VAL A 195 -9.11 -17.92 -3.72
N GLU A 196 -8.05 -17.64 -2.98
CA GLU A 196 -7.38 -18.59 -2.10
C GLU A 196 -7.64 -18.18 -0.66
N ILE A 197 -8.08 -19.14 0.16
CA ILE A 197 -8.39 -18.92 1.57
C ILE A 197 -7.66 -19.99 2.36
N ASP A 198 -6.70 -19.57 3.15
CA ASP A 198 -6.05 -20.39 4.17
C ASP A 198 -6.61 -20.02 5.54
N LEU A 199 -7.20 -20.99 6.23
CA LEU A 199 -7.92 -20.79 7.49
C LEU A 199 -7.34 -21.72 8.55
N ALA A 200 -6.61 -21.14 9.49
CA ALA A 200 -6.20 -21.82 10.71
C ALA A 200 -7.35 -21.83 11.74
N GLU A 201 -7.95 -20.67 11.99
CA GLU A 201 -9.02 -20.50 12.97
C GLU A 201 -10.09 -19.51 12.47
N PRO A 202 -11.39 -19.72 12.78
CA PRO A 202 -12.43 -18.76 12.45
C PRO A 202 -12.16 -17.39 13.08
N VAL A 203 -12.31 -16.33 12.30
CA VAL A 203 -12.05 -14.95 12.72
C VAL A 203 -13.13 -14.02 12.20
N ALA A 204 -13.56 -13.08 13.04
CA ALA A 204 -14.61 -12.12 12.73
C ALA A 204 -14.24 -10.76 13.34
N LEU A 205 -13.88 -9.80 12.49
CA LEU A 205 -13.41 -8.49 12.93
C LEU A 205 -14.08 -7.38 12.13
N THR A 206 -14.37 -6.27 12.81
CA THR A 206 -14.98 -5.09 12.18
C THR A 206 -13.94 -4.04 11.88
N PHE A 207 -13.99 -3.43 10.69
CA PHE A 207 -13.05 -2.40 10.24
C PHE A 207 -13.79 -1.18 9.68
N SER A 208 -13.11 -0.04 9.66
CA SER A 208 -13.62 1.17 9.02
C SER A 208 -13.48 1.09 7.50
N LEU A 209 -14.60 1.19 6.78
CA LEU A 209 -14.62 1.18 5.31
C LEU A 209 -13.90 2.39 4.71
N LYS A 210 -13.85 3.52 5.42
CA LYS A 210 -13.10 4.72 5.00
C LYS A 210 -11.63 4.40 4.73
N TYR A 211 -10.98 3.65 5.62
CA TYR A 211 -9.58 3.25 5.46
C TYR A 211 -9.43 2.20 4.37
N LEU A 212 -10.30 1.19 4.33
CA LEU A 212 -10.23 0.14 3.31
C LEU A 212 -10.39 0.70 1.89
N VAL A 213 -11.32 1.64 1.69
CA VAL A 213 -11.48 2.34 0.41
C VAL A 213 -10.22 3.13 0.03
N ASN A 214 -9.53 3.73 1.00
CA ASN A 214 -8.23 4.37 0.75
C ASN A 214 -7.16 3.35 0.32
N PHE A 215 -7.06 2.20 1.00
CA PHE A 215 -6.10 1.16 0.64
C PHE A 215 -6.36 0.57 -0.75
N CYS A 216 -7.62 0.52 -1.19
CA CYS A 216 -8.00 0.07 -2.53
C CYS A 216 -7.48 0.99 -3.67
N LYS A 217 -6.91 2.16 -3.36
CA LYS A 217 -6.21 2.98 -4.37
C LYS A 217 -4.95 2.27 -4.89
N ALA A 218 -4.40 1.34 -4.13
CA ALA A 218 -3.28 0.50 -4.55
C ALA A 218 -3.68 -0.65 -5.49
N SER A 219 -4.97 -0.93 -5.71
CA SER A 219 -5.43 -2.03 -6.57
C SER A 219 -4.93 -1.94 -8.02
N GLY A 220 -4.55 -0.74 -8.50
CA GLY A 220 -3.95 -0.58 -9.82
C GLY A 220 -2.47 -1.01 -9.92
N MET A 221 -1.87 -1.46 -8.82
CA MET A 221 -0.45 -1.83 -8.73
C MET A 221 -0.20 -3.33 -8.70
N SER A 222 -1.22 -4.11 -8.33
CA SER A 222 -1.16 -5.57 -8.18
C SER A 222 -2.47 -6.17 -8.68
N GLU A 223 -2.40 -7.33 -9.35
CA GLU A 223 -3.59 -8.05 -9.80
C GLU A 223 -4.38 -8.65 -8.62
N SER A 224 -3.67 -9.05 -7.56
CA SER A 224 -4.23 -9.62 -6.35
C SER A 224 -3.93 -8.78 -5.11
N VAL A 225 -4.78 -8.91 -4.10
CA VAL A 225 -4.59 -8.39 -2.75
C VAL A 225 -4.61 -9.54 -1.76
N LYS A 226 -3.74 -9.47 -0.75
CA LYS A 226 -3.68 -10.43 0.36
C LYS A 226 -4.17 -9.78 1.65
N LEU A 227 -5.17 -10.38 2.27
CA LEU A 227 -5.73 -9.97 3.57
C LEU A 227 -5.30 -10.99 4.62
N CYS A 228 -4.70 -10.54 5.72
CA CYS A 228 -4.38 -11.42 6.84
C CYS A 228 -5.06 -10.93 8.11
N LEU A 229 -5.84 -11.81 8.75
CA LEU A 229 -6.68 -11.49 9.90
C LEU A 229 -6.29 -12.35 11.10
N SER A 230 -6.34 -11.75 12.28
CA SER A 230 -6.24 -12.44 13.57
C SER A 230 -6.82 -11.51 14.65
N ASN A 231 -7.42 -12.08 15.70
CA ASN A 231 -8.10 -11.30 16.73
C ASN A 231 -7.15 -10.40 17.55
N GLU A 232 -5.87 -10.73 17.59
CA GLU A 232 -4.88 -10.06 18.45
C GLU A 232 -4.03 -9.03 17.71
N VAL A 233 -4.11 -8.96 16.37
CA VAL A 233 -3.29 -8.05 15.57
C VAL A 233 -4.11 -7.28 14.53
N PRO A 234 -3.61 -6.12 14.07
CA PRO A 234 -4.23 -5.37 13.00
C PRO A 234 -4.41 -6.21 11.72
N LEU A 235 -5.47 -5.91 10.96
CA LEU A 235 -5.64 -6.44 9.61
C LEU A 235 -4.47 -6.00 8.74
N LEU A 236 -3.80 -6.96 8.12
CA LEU A 236 -2.81 -6.71 7.07
C LEU A 236 -3.50 -6.76 5.70
N VAL A 237 -3.37 -5.68 4.93
CA VAL A 237 -3.74 -5.59 3.51
C VAL A 237 -2.46 -5.40 2.70
N GLU A 238 -2.05 -6.42 1.95
CA GLU A 238 -0.82 -6.44 1.18
C GLU A 238 -1.09 -6.44 -0.32
N TYR A 239 -0.44 -5.51 -1.02
CA TYR A 239 -0.32 -5.51 -2.48
C TYR A 239 1.13 -5.86 -2.85
N GLY A 240 1.30 -7.00 -3.50
CA GLY A 240 2.59 -7.45 -4.01
C GLY A 240 3.03 -6.61 -5.19
N LEU A 241 4.31 -6.23 -5.21
CA LEU A 241 4.95 -5.50 -6.31
C LEU A 241 6.07 -6.36 -6.91
N GLN A 242 6.67 -5.88 -7.99
CA GLN A 242 7.77 -6.58 -8.66
C GLN A 242 8.99 -6.76 -7.73
N SER A 243 9.81 -7.76 -8.02
CA SER A 243 11.07 -8.03 -7.30
C SER A 243 10.89 -8.24 -5.80
N ASN A 244 9.80 -8.90 -5.37
CA ASN A 244 9.45 -9.08 -3.94
C ASN A 244 9.30 -7.78 -3.14
N SER A 245 9.02 -6.68 -3.83
CA SER A 245 8.62 -5.41 -3.23
C SER A 245 7.15 -5.49 -2.81
N TYR A 246 6.72 -4.61 -1.90
CA TYR A 246 5.33 -4.62 -1.43
C TYR A 246 4.85 -3.24 -0.97
N LEU A 247 3.53 -3.10 -0.95
CA LEU A 247 2.83 -2.06 -0.22
C LEU A 247 1.84 -2.71 0.75
N ARG A 248 2.10 -2.55 2.05
CA ARG A 248 1.33 -3.12 3.14
C ARG A 248 0.62 -2.03 3.92
N PHE A 249 -0.63 -2.28 4.25
CA PHE A 249 -1.42 -1.46 5.15
C PHE A 249 -1.83 -2.30 6.35
N TYR A 250 -1.71 -1.73 7.53
CA TYR A 250 -2.16 -2.30 8.78
C TYR A 250 -3.31 -1.45 9.31
N LEU A 251 -4.41 -2.08 9.70
CA LEU A 251 -5.58 -1.38 10.21
C LEU A 251 -6.07 -2.04 11.48
N ALA A 252 -6.11 -1.26 12.56
CA ALA A 252 -6.67 -1.75 13.82
C ALA A 252 -8.17 -2.05 13.65
N PRO A 253 -8.67 -3.16 14.22
CA PRO A 253 -10.10 -3.43 14.23
C PRO A 253 -10.83 -2.38 15.07
N LYS A 254 -12.09 -2.11 14.71
CA LYS A 254 -13.01 -1.42 15.61
C LYS A 254 -13.27 -2.36 16.78
N ILE A 255 -12.93 -1.90 17.98
CA ILE A 255 -13.36 -2.55 19.21
C ILE A 255 -14.88 -2.35 19.25
N GLY A 256 -15.64 -3.45 19.21
CA GLY A 256 -17.07 -3.38 19.50
C GLY A 256 -17.24 -2.86 20.92
N GLU A 257 -18.27 -2.05 21.18
CA GLU A 257 -18.75 -1.92 22.56
C GLU A 257 -19.11 -3.35 22.99
N GLU A 258 -18.29 -3.94 23.86
CA GLU A 258 -18.71 -5.14 24.59
C GLU A 258 -19.97 -4.73 25.35
N GLU A 259 -21.13 -5.28 24.97
CA GLU A 259 -22.33 -5.26 25.81
C GLU A 259 -22.08 -6.01 27.13
#